data_AF-A0A834IFG3-F1
#
_entry.id   AF-A0A834IFG3-F1
#
_cell.length_a   1.000
_cell.length_b   1.000
_cell.length_c   1.000
_cell.angle_alpha   90.00
_cell.angle_beta   90.00
_cell.angle_gamma   90.00
#
_symmetry.space_group_name_H-M   'P 1'
#
loop_
_entity.id
_entity.type
_entity.pdbx_description
1 polymer ?
#
loop_
_entity_poly.entity_id
_entity_poly.type
_entity_poly.pdbx_seq_one_letter_code
_entity_poly.pdbx_strand_id
1 'polypeptide(L)'
;MSTQDGERNRCTKMTSTERVHHIIHEYLGVRKPCAKWVPRELTVDQKQRRVDDSEQCLKMIKRNKPEFLRRYVTMDETGLHHFTPKSNRQSTKWTAHDELLQSLEKRNSRLPVLRSQKNARWEKIFVE
;
A
#
# COMPACT_ATOMS: atom_id res chain seq x y z
N MET A 1 -52.05 40.90 5.82
CA MET A 1 -50.84 40.84 4.97
C MET A 1 -49.75 40.22 5.81
N SER A 2 -49.59 38.89 5.84
CA SER A 2 -48.92 38.07 4.81
C SER A 2 -47.43 38.43 4.75
N THR A 3 -46.57 37.55 5.32
CA THR A 3 -45.56 36.76 4.55
C THR A 3 -44.21 37.50 4.56
N GLN A 4 -43.01 36.99 4.85
CA GLN A 4 -42.42 35.68 5.12
C GLN A 4 -40.94 35.93 5.47
N ASP A 5 -40.28 34.93 6.08
CA ASP A 5 -38.90 34.50 5.86
C ASP A 5 -37.73 35.49 6.13
N GLY A 6 -36.61 35.09 6.73
CA GLY A 6 -36.03 33.76 6.66
C GLY A 6 -35.07 33.50 7.80
N GLU A 7 -35.21 32.28 8.27
CA GLU A 7 -34.17 31.45 8.86
C GLU A 7 -32.75 31.89 8.49
N ARG A 8 -32.05 32.57 9.42
CA ARG A 8 -30.59 32.49 9.41
C ARG A 8 -30.18 31.21 10.14
N ASN A 9 -30.47 30.12 9.44
CA ASN A 9 -30.10 28.77 9.78
C ASN A 9 -28.63 28.70 10.18
N ARG A 10 -28.42 28.38 11.46
CA ARG A 10 -27.49 27.33 11.89
C ARG A 10 -26.14 27.33 11.15
N CYS A 11 -25.18 28.10 11.65
CA CYS A 11 -23.77 27.68 11.58
C CYS A 11 -23.54 26.55 12.60
N THR A 12 -24.31 25.48 12.49
CA THR A 12 -24.06 24.21 13.18
C THR A 12 -23.85 23.17 12.10
N LYS A 13 -22.65 23.16 11.53
CA LYS A 13 -22.08 21.92 11.03
C LYS A 13 -20.65 21.87 11.52
N MET A 14 -20.48 21.44 12.77
CA MET A 14 -19.44 20.45 13.08
C MET A 14 -19.62 19.39 12.00
N THR A 15 -18.81 19.44 10.96
CA THR A 15 -18.90 18.50 9.87
C THR A 15 -18.50 17.16 10.46
N SER A 16 -19.50 16.31 10.76
CA SER A 16 -19.25 14.92 11.14
C SER A 16 -18.28 14.34 10.11
N THR A 17 -17.27 13.63 10.56
CA THR A 17 -16.30 12.92 9.73
C THR A 17 -16.99 12.11 8.64
N GLU A 18 -18.17 11.57 8.93
CA GLU A 18 -19.02 10.82 8.00
C GLU A 18 -19.53 11.68 6.83
N ARG A 19 -19.95 12.92 7.09
CA ARG A 19 -20.40 13.83 6.02
C ARG A 19 -19.26 14.28 5.12
N VAL A 20 -18.10 14.55 5.72
CA VAL A 20 -16.88 14.91 4.95
C VAL A 20 -16.46 13.72 4.09
N HIS A 21 -16.45 12.51 4.66
CA HIS A 21 -16.16 11.28 3.93
C HIS A 21 -17.14 11.07 2.78
N HIS A 22 -18.45 11.23 3.02
CA HIS A 22 -19.48 11.08 2.00
C HIS A 22 -19.32 12.09 0.84
N ILE A 23 -19.00 13.35 1.13
CA ILE A 23 -18.76 14.36 0.08
C ILE A 23 -17.52 14.01 -0.74
N ILE A 24 -16.43 13.62 -0.08
CA ILE A 24 -15.16 13.27 -0.74
C ILE A 24 -15.33 12.04 -1.65
N HIS A 25 -15.99 11.00 -1.16
CA HIS A 25 -16.09 9.73 -1.88
C HIS A 25 -17.25 9.68 -2.88
N GLU A 26 -18.44 10.20 -2.54
CA GLU A 26 -19.63 10.07 -3.38
C GLU A 26 -19.85 11.26 -4.32
N TYR A 27 -19.61 12.49 -3.84
CA TYR A 27 -19.86 13.69 -4.65
C TYR A 27 -18.66 14.10 -5.49
N LEU A 28 -17.46 14.05 -4.89
CA LEU A 28 -16.22 14.43 -5.56
C LEU A 28 -15.53 13.24 -6.23
N GLY A 29 -15.87 12.00 -5.85
CA GLY A 29 -15.28 10.80 -6.44
C GLY A 29 -13.76 10.70 -6.26
N VAL A 30 -13.19 11.35 -5.24
CA VAL A 30 -11.73 11.35 -5.02
C VAL A 30 -11.36 10.33 -3.95
N ARG A 31 -10.27 9.59 -4.18
CA ARG A 31 -9.72 8.65 -3.19
C ARG A 31 -8.32 9.08 -2.77
N LYS A 32 -7.90 8.56 -1.62
CA LYS A 32 -6.61 8.88 -1.00
C LYS A 32 -5.74 7.61 -0.89
N PRO A 33 -5.24 7.07 -2.01
CA PRO A 33 -4.45 5.84 -2.00
C PRO A 33 -3.15 6.04 -1.24
N CYS A 34 -2.83 5.08 -0.37
CA CYS A 34 -1.57 5.04 0.35
C CYS A 34 -0.55 4.25 -0.47
N ALA A 35 0.69 4.73 -0.55
CA ALA A 35 1.74 3.94 -1.14
C ALA A 35 2.15 2.80 -0.19
N LYS A 36 2.34 1.60 -0.72
CA LYS A 36 2.92 0.45 -0.04
C LYS A 36 4.20 0.03 -0.75
N TRP A 37 5.20 -0.36 0.03
CA TRP A 37 6.41 -0.96 -0.50
C TRP A 37 6.15 -2.45 -0.69
N VAL A 38 6.23 -2.92 -1.93
CA VAL A 38 6.13 -4.33 -2.27
C VAL A 38 7.49 -4.86 -2.72
N PRO A 39 7.80 -6.12 -2.44
CA PRO A 39 8.96 -6.77 -3.05
C PRO A 39 8.84 -6.68 -4.58
N ARG A 40 9.99 -6.55 -5.24
CA ARG A 40 10.11 -6.49 -6.71
C ARG A 40 9.21 -7.52 -7.40
N GLU A 41 8.57 -7.11 -8.49
CA GLU A 41 7.88 -8.04 -9.37
C GLU A 41 8.82 -9.18 -9.83
N LEU A 42 8.36 -10.42 -9.64
CA LEU A 42 9.10 -11.62 -9.97
C LEU A 42 8.86 -12.01 -11.43
N THR A 43 9.91 -12.44 -12.12
CA THR A 43 9.74 -13.06 -13.44
C THR A 43 8.98 -14.39 -13.33
N VAL A 44 8.42 -14.88 -14.44
CA VAL A 44 7.71 -16.17 -14.48
C VAL A 44 8.61 -17.29 -13.95
N ASP A 45 9.87 -17.34 -14.38
CA ASP A 45 10.83 -18.35 -13.92
C ASP A 45 11.15 -18.24 -12.43
N GLN A 46 11.24 -17.01 -11.88
CA GLN A 46 11.43 -16.79 -10.45
C GLN A 46 10.21 -17.25 -9.64
N LYS A 47 8.99 -17.07 -10.17
CA LYS A 47 7.77 -17.58 -9.55
C LYS A 47 7.77 -19.11 -9.54
N GLN A 48 8.09 -19.73 -10.68
CA GLN A 48 8.16 -21.18 -10.78
C GLN A 48 9.20 -21.77 -9.81
N ARG A 49 10.41 -21.19 -9.78
CA ARG A 49 11.47 -21.61 -8.84
C ARG A 49 11.00 -21.56 -7.39
N ARG A 50 10.29 -20.50 -6.99
CA ARG A 50 9.74 -20.39 -5.63
C ARG A 50 8.71 -21.46 -5.32
N VAL A 51 7.88 -21.84 -6.30
CA VAL A 51 6.93 -22.96 -6.14
C VAL A 51 7.69 -24.26 -5.95
N ASP A 52 8.65 -24.57 -6.83
CA ASP A 52 9.44 -25.80 -6.77
C ASP A 52 10.18 -25.94 -5.43
N ASP A 53 10.86 -24.87 -5.00
CA ASP A 53 11.59 -24.85 -3.72
C ASP A 53 10.62 -25.02 -2.52
N SER A 54 9.44 -24.39 -2.59
CA SER A 54 8.41 -24.51 -1.54
C SER A 54 7.84 -25.92 -1.46
N GLU A 55 7.60 -26.57 -2.60
CA GLU A 55 7.16 -27.97 -2.65
C GLU A 55 8.21 -28.92 -2.06
N GLN A 56 9.49 -28.69 -2.35
CA GLN A 56 10.58 -29.46 -1.79
C GLN A 56 10.66 -29.30 -0.26
N CYS A 57 10.62 -28.06 0.24
CA CYS A 57 10.58 -27.77 1.66
C CYS A 57 9.36 -28.42 2.33
N LEU A 58 8.18 -28.36 1.70
CA LEU A 58 6.96 -28.97 2.21
C LEU A 58 7.09 -30.50 2.31
N LYS A 59 7.69 -31.16 1.31
CA LYS A 59 7.96 -32.61 1.35
C LYS A 59 8.87 -32.97 2.52
N MET A 60 9.92 -32.18 2.79
CA MET A 60 10.83 -32.40 3.92
C MET A 60 10.12 -32.22 5.27
N ILE A 61 9.32 -31.16 5.40
CA ILE A 61 8.52 -30.90 6.61
C ILE A 61 7.50 -32.02 6.85
N LYS A 62 6.84 -32.52 5.80
CA LYS A 62 5.86 -33.61 5.92
C LYS A 62 6.50 -34.94 6.33
N ARG A 63 7.74 -35.20 5.90
CA ARG A 63 8.46 -36.45 6.24
C ARG A 63 8.86 -36.51 7.71
N ASN A 64 9.45 -35.43 8.25
CA ASN A 64 9.87 -35.39 9.66
C ASN A 64 9.97 -33.95 10.18
N LYS A 65 8.81 -33.34 10.48
CA LYS A 65 8.69 -31.97 10.97
C LYS A 65 9.59 -31.66 12.19
N PRO A 66 9.58 -32.43 13.29
CA PRO A 66 10.33 -32.06 14.49
C PRO A 66 11.85 -32.08 14.27
N GLU A 67 12.37 -33.07 13.53
CA GLU A 67 13.80 -33.13 13.22
C GLU A 67 14.22 -32.03 12.25
N PHE A 68 13.41 -31.77 11.21
CA PHE A 68 13.68 -30.72 10.23
C PHE A 68 13.81 -29.35 10.92
N LEU A 69 12.83 -28.99 11.76
CA LEU A 69 12.85 -27.72 12.48
C LEU A 69 13.98 -27.62 13.50
N ARG A 70 14.39 -28.73 14.14
CA ARG A 70 15.53 -28.73 15.08
C ARG A 70 16.85 -28.36 14.41
N ARG A 71 17.01 -28.68 13.13
CA ARG A 71 18.23 -28.38 12.35
C ARG A 71 18.12 -27.09 11.54
N TYR A 72 16.92 -26.54 11.38
CA TYR A 72 16.67 -25.38 10.56
C TYR A 72 17.10 -24.10 11.29
N VAL A 73 18.26 -23.57 10.91
CA VAL A 73 18.78 -22.29 11.41
C VAL A 73 18.72 -21.29 10.26
N THR A 74 18.09 -20.14 10.50
CA THR A 74 18.04 -19.03 9.55
C THR A 74 18.71 -17.81 10.16
N MET A 75 19.40 -17.03 9.33
CA MET A 75 19.98 -15.74 9.68
C MET A 75 19.71 -14.77 8.54
N ASP A 76 19.27 -13.56 8.89
CA ASP A 76 19.06 -12.48 7.93
C ASP A 76 19.57 -11.17 8.55
N GLU A 77 20.11 -10.29 7.71
CA GLU A 77 20.64 -9.01 8.14
C GLU A 77 19.56 -7.95 8.03
N THR A 78 19.04 -7.50 9.18
CA THR A 78 18.16 -6.33 9.21
C THR A 78 19.00 -5.08 9.37
N GLY A 79 19.05 -4.24 8.33
CA GLY A 79 19.71 -2.94 8.40
C GLY A 79 18.99 -2.01 9.39
N LEU A 80 19.56 -1.81 10.58
CA LEU A 80 19.05 -0.82 11.54
C LEU A 80 19.48 0.58 11.11
N HIS A 81 18.55 1.36 10.59
CA HIS A 81 18.80 2.74 10.19
C HIS A 81 18.53 3.69 11.35
N HIS A 82 19.52 4.50 11.75
CA HIS A 82 19.43 5.45 12.88
C HIS A 82 18.46 6.62 12.66
N PHE A 83 17.88 6.75 11.47
CA PHE A 83 16.91 7.79 11.15
C PHE A 83 15.58 7.14 10.76
N THR A 84 14.53 7.42 11.52
CA THR A 84 13.16 7.00 11.21
C THR A 84 12.66 7.80 10.00
N PRO A 85 12.52 7.20 8.80
CA PRO A 85 11.95 7.93 7.69
C PRO A 85 10.50 8.31 8.01
N LYS A 86 10.06 9.46 7.49
CA LYS A 86 8.68 9.93 7.58
C LYS A 86 7.71 8.81 7.21
N SER A 87 6.73 8.57 8.09
CA SER A 87 5.68 7.54 7.93
C SER A 87 5.12 7.54 6.51
N ASN A 88 4.91 6.35 5.96
CA ASN A 88 4.32 6.15 4.63
C ASN A 88 2.94 6.85 4.48
N ARG A 89 2.27 7.17 5.59
CA ARG A 89 1.05 8.01 5.64
C ARG A 89 1.25 9.42 5.06
N GLN A 90 2.48 9.91 4.95
CA GLN A 90 2.78 11.21 4.32
C GLN A 90 2.94 11.12 2.80
N SER A 91 3.00 9.91 2.22
CA SER A 91 3.11 9.73 0.76
C SER A 91 1.77 9.79 0.03
N THR A 92 0.69 9.99 0.78
CA THR A 92 -0.67 9.93 0.28
C THR A 92 -1.00 11.15 -0.59
N LYS A 93 -1.53 10.92 -1.79
CA LYS A 93 -2.01 11.96 -2.70
C LYS A 93 -3.50 11.75 -2.98
N TRP A 94 -4.23 12.84 -3.13
CA TRP A 94 -5.61 12.80 -3.61
C TRP A 94 -5.61 12.60 -5.12
N THR A 95 -6.47 11.72 -5.65
CA THR A 95 -6.64 11.53 -7.09
C THR A 95 -8.10 11.22 -7.40
N ALA A 96 -8.61 11.76 -8.51
CA ALA A 96 -9.97 11.50 -8.99
C ALA A 96 -10.11 10.08 -9.51
N HIS A 97 -11.31 9.51 -9.43
CA HIS A 97 -11.59 8.12 -9.80
C HIS A 97 -11.12 7.76 -11.22
N ASP A 98 -11.42 8.59 -12.21
CA ASP A 98 -11.08 8.30 -13.61
C ASP A 98 -9.59 8.48 -13.91
N GLU A 99 -8.93 9.36 -13.14
CA GLU A 99 -7.49 9.54 -13.21
C GLU A 99 -6.73 8.46 -12.43
N LEU A 100 -7.35 7.79 -11.45
CA LEU A 100 -6.67 6.76 -10.64
C LEU A 100 -6.18 5.62 -11.53
N LEU A 101 -7.02 5.04 -12.38
CA LEU A 101 -6.62 3.88 -13.18
C LEU A 101 -5.50 4.24 -14.16
N GLN A 102 -5.63 5.35 -14.88
CA GLN A 102 -4.60 5.80 -15.83
C GLN A 102 -3.32 6.28 -15.13
N SER A 103 -3.44 6.88 -13.95
CA SER A 103 -2.30 7.42 -13.22
C SER A 103 -1.58 6.37 -12.39
N LEU A 104 -2.26 5.33 -11.90
CA LEU A 104 -1.61 4.18 -11.27
C LEU A 104 -0.74 3.46 -12.29
N GLU A 105 -1.25 3.21 -13.49
CA GLU A 105 -0.51 2.58 -14.58
C GLU A 105 0.65 3.45 -15.10
N LYS A 106 0.41 4.75 -15.32
CA LYS A 106 1.45 5.70 -15.76
C LYS A 106 2.46 6.06 -14.68
N ARG A 107 2.11 6.04 -13.39
CA ARG A 107 3.05 6.34 -12.29
C ARG A 107 3.87 5.12 -11.89
N ASN A 108 3.30 3.92 -11.91
CA ASN A 108 4.08 2.71 -11.70
C ASN A 108 5.16 2.54 -12.78
N SER A 109 4.90 2.98 -14.01
CA SER A 109 5.87 2.96 -15.12
C SER A 109 6.86 4.13 -15.16
N ARG A 110 6.56 5.28 -14.53
CA ARG A 110 7.42 6.49 -14.54
C ARG A 110 8.26 6.73 -13.29
N LEU A 111 8.07 5.96 -12.22
CA LEU A 111 8.91 6.13 -11.04
C LEU A 111 10.36 5.74 -11.38
N PRO A 112 11.35 6.64 -11.21
CA PRO A 112 12.73 6.23 -11.32
C PRO A 112 12.96 5.16 -10.25
N VAL A 113 13.53 4.02 -10.64
CA VAL A 113 14.25 3.17 -9.69
C VAL A 113 15.27 4.08 -9.05
N LEU A 114 14.99 4.59 -7.85
CA LEU A 114 15.89 5.47 -7.13
C LEU A 114 17.13 4.64 -6.78
N ARG A 115 18.06 4.55 -7.73
CA ARG A 115 19.43 4.05 -7.55
C ARG A 115 20.19 5.09 -6.76
N SER A 116 19.93 5.18 -5.46
CA SER A 116 20.95 5.60 -4.52
C SER A 116 20.53 5.24 -3.09
N GLN A 117 20.73 3.97 -2.78
CA GLN A 117 21.38 3.47 -1.56
C GLN A 117 21.49 1.98 -1.79
N LYS A 118 22.73 1.49 -1.81
CA LYS A 118 23.04 0.08 -2.06
C LYS A 118 22.22 -0.74 -1.07
N ASN A 119 21.33 -1.60 -1.59
CA ASN A 119 20.42 -2.50 -0.87
C ASN A 119 18.96 -1.99 -0.69
N ALA A 120 18.21 -1.78 -1.77
CA ALA A 120 16.74 -1.65 -1.67
C ALA A 120 16.03 -2.29 -2.86
N ARG A 121 15.67 -3.57 -2.69
CA ARG A 121 14.87 -4.42 -3.59
C ARG A 121 13.37 -4.23 -3.33
N TRP A 122 12.90 -2.98 -3.31
CA TRP A 122 11.53 -2.63 -2.93
C TRP A 122 10.92 -1.65 -3.93
N GLU A 123 9.76 -1.99 -4.46
CA GLU A 123 8.99 -1.16 -5.40
C GLU A 123 7.87 -0.45 -4.64
N LYS A 124 7.61 0.81 -4.96
CA LYS A 124 6.56 1.61 -4.34
C LYS A 124 5.33 1.58 -5.23
N ILE A 125 4.29 0.87 -4.80
CA ILE A 125 2.99 0.85 -5.49
C ILE A 125 1.94 1.60 -4.67
N PHE A 126 0.99 2.24 -5.34
CA PHE A 126 -0.17 2.81 -4.66
C PHE A 126 -1.26 1.74 -4.59
N VAL A 127 -1.80 1.52 -3.39
CA VAL A 127 -2.87 0.55 -3.15
C VAL A 127 -4.13 1.32 -2.79
N GLU A 128 -5.24 0.87 -3.37
CA GLU A 128 -6.59 1.41 -3.20
C GLU A 128 -7.20 1.06 -1.83
#